data_AF-A0A6V7M7X3-F1
#
_entry.id   AF-A0A6V7M7X3-F1
#
_cell.length_a   1.000
_cell.length_b   1.000
_cell.length_c   1.000
_cell.angle_alpha   90.00
_cell.angle_beta   90.00
_cell.angle_gamma   90.00
#
_symmetry.space_group_name_H-M   'P 1'
#
loop_
_entity.id
_entity.type
_entity.pdbx_description
1 polymer ?
#
loop_
_entity_poly.entity_id
_entity_poly.type
_entity_poly.pdbx_seq_one_letter_code
_entity_poly.pdbx_strand_id
1 'polypeptide(L)'
;MDNNRICGIQGIPFDNMSRLRVLSMRKNRMTSVPESAFKRLRSNIAVLDIDGNPLSCSCGMIWLRGWLQQGSSEGPRCADGTLFREMRLSRQDCAQRRQVESFHPGCEAEMIDQVGGSS
;
A
#
# COMPACT_ATOMS: atom_id res chain seq x y z
N MET A 1 -8.06 -12.75 0.48
CA MET A 1 -8.33 -12.07 1.77
C MET A 1 -9.34 -10.94 1.54
N ASP A 2 -10.37 -11.18 0.72
CA ASP A 2 -11.32 -10.14 0.31
C ASP A 2 -12.41 -9.94 1.38
N ASN A 3 -13.04 -8.77 1.41
CA ASN A 3 -14.20 -8.44 2.26
C ASN A 3 -13.90 -8.56 3.77
N ASN A 4 -12.74 -8.10 4.21
CA ASN A 4 -12.38 -8.03 5.62
C ASN A 4 -12.24 -6.57 6.08
N ARG A 5 -11.70 -6.37 7.28
CA ARG A 5 -11.44 -5.04 7.85
C ARG A 5 -9.93 -4.78 7.95
N ILE A 6 -9.15 -5.33 7.03
CA ILE A 6 -7.70 -5.16 7.03
C ILE A 6 -7.38 -3.70 6.70
N CYS A 7 -6.64 -3.07 7.60
CA CYS A 7 -6.32 -1.65 7.56
C CYS A 7 -4.89 -1.38 7.08
N GLY A 8 -3.96 -2.26 7.43
CA GLY A 8 -2.56 -2.13 7.12
C GLY A 8 -1.87 -3.47 7.15
N ILE A 9 -0.68 -3.52 6.55
CA ILE A 9 0.17 -4.70 6.51
C ILE A 9 1.47 -4.30 7.19
N GLN A 10 1.85 -5.01 8.24
CA GLN A 10 3.10 -4.76 8.95
C GLN A 10 4.16 -5.80 8.59
N GLY A 11 5.43 -5.40 8.57
CA GLY A 11 6.55 -6.29 8.28
C GLY A 11 6.61 -6.78 6.83
N ILE A 12 6.96 -8.06 6.68
CA ILE A 12 7.21 -8.74 5.39
C ILE A 12 6.45 -10.08 5.30
N PRO A 13 5.11 -10.10 5.46
CA PRO A 13 4.36 -11.35 5.59
C PRO A 13 4.40 -12.23 4.33
N PHE A 14 4.73 -11.64 3.17
CA PHE A 14 4.76 -12.34 1.90
C PHE A 14 6.18 -12.77 1.46
N ASP A 15 7.21 -12.55 2.27
CA ASP A 15 8.60 -12.76 1.85
C ASP A 15 8.91 -14.22 1.46
N ASN A 16 8.30 -15.18 2.16
CA ASN A 16 8.50 -16.61 1.93
C ASN A 16 7.47 -17.22 0.95
N MET A 17 6.59 -16.40 0.37
CA MET A 17 5.52 -16.87 -0.51
C MET A 17 5.97 -16.98 -1.97
N SER A 18 7.04 -17.74 -2.22
CA SER A 18 7.71 -17.87 -3.53
C SER A 18 6.83 -18.44 -4.66
N ARG A 19 5.73 -19.13 -4.32
CA ARG A 19 4.78 -19.70 -5.28
C ARG A 19 3.52 -18.84 -5.47
N LEU A 20 3.38 -17.74 -4.74
CA LEU A 20 2.18 -16.92 -4.81
C LEU A 20 2.09 -16.19 -6.16
N ARG A 21 1.02 -16.45 -6.90
CA ARG A 21 0.74 -15.85 -8.22
C ARG A 21 -0.43 -14.87 -8.20
N VAL A 22 -1.38 -15.06 -7.30
CA VAL A 22 -2.59 -14.24 -7.18
C VAL A 22 -2.77 -13.84 -5.74
N LEU A 23 -2.85 -12.55 -5.48
CA LEU A 23 -3.14 -11.98 -4.16
C LEU A 23 -4.31 -11.01 -4.32
N SER A 24 -5.43 -11.37 -3.71
CA SER A 24 -6.61 -10.53 -3.65
C SER A 24 -6.88 -10.10 -2.20
N MET A 25 -7.00 -8.80 -1.99
CA MET A 25 -7.36 -8.14 -0.73
C MET A 25 -8.43 -7.08 -0.98
N ARG A 26 -9.34 -7.36 -1.91
CA ARG A 26 -10.42 -6.43 -2.28
C ARG A 26 -11.34 -6.12 -1.10
N LYS A 27 -11.98 -4.96 -1.17
CA LYS A 27 -13.04 -4.55 -0.22
C LYS A 27 -12.57 -4.67 1.24
N ASN A 28 -11.37 -4.16 1.49
CA ASN A 28 -10.80 -3.99 2.83
C ASN A 28 -10.77 -2.49 3.19
N ARG A 29 -10.04 -2.09 4.22
CA ARG A 29 -9.95 -0.71 4.72
C ARG A 29 -8.55 -0.13 4.54
N MET A 30 -7.77 -0.68 3.62
CA MET A 30 -6.41 -0.23 3.39
C MET A 30 -6.39 1.13 2.71
N THR A 31 -5.57 1.99 3.24
CA THR A 31 -5.31 3.36 2.75
C THR A 31 -3.94 3.46 2.13
N SER A 32 -3.01 2.58 2.50
CA SER A 32 -1.73 2.39 1.83
C SER A 32 -1.28 0.94 1.92
N VAL A 33 -0.36 0.54 1.03
CA VAL A 33 0.38 -0.71 1.13
C VAL A 33 1.88 -0.40 1.17
N PRO A 34 2.63 -0.90 2.16
CA PRO A 34 4.05 -0.62 2.27
C PRO A 34 4.84 -1.42 1.23
N GLU A 35 5.82 -0.78 0.59
CA GLU A 35 6.68 -1.42 -0.42
C GLU A 35 7.39 -2.66 0.14
N SER A 36 7.80 -2.61 1.41
CA SER A 36 8.48 -3.72 2.09
C SER A 36 7.69 -5.02 2.04
N ALA A 37 6.38 -4.97 2.33
CA ALA A 37 5.55 -6.16 2.38
C ALA A 37 5.45 -6.89 1.04
N PHE A 38 5.53 -6.16 -0.09
CA PHE A 38 5.32 -6.70 -1.44
C PHE A 38 6.61 -6.85 -2.24
N LYS A 39 7.77 -6.47 -1.67
CA LYS A 39 9.06 -6.45 -2.36
C LYS A 39 9.41 -7.78 -3.02
N ARG A 40 9.23 -8.91 -2.31
CA ARG A 40 9.49 -10.26 -2.86
C ARG A 40 8.44 -10.73 -3.86
N LEU A 41 7.19 -10.28 -3.71
CA LEU A 41 6.11 -10.67 -4.61
C LEU A 41 6.27 -10.08 -6.00
N ARG A 42 6.92 -8.91 -6.11
CA ARG A 42 7.07 -8.16 -7.36
C ARG A 42 7.63 -8.99 -8.54
N SER A 43 8.47 -9.99 -8.27
CA SER A 43 9.09 -10.82 -9.31
C SER A 43 8.22 -11.99 -9.80
N ASN A 44 7.20 -12.40 -9.05
CA ASN A 44 6.45 -13.64 -9.36
C ASN A 44 4.93 -13.48 -9.37
N ILE A 45 4.38 -12.45 -8.72
CA ILE A 45 2.93 -12.23 -8.70
C ILE A 45 2.43 -11.84 -10.10
N ALA A 46 1.34 -12.47 -10.53
CA ALA A 46 0.66 -12.19 -11.79
C ALA A 46 -0.52 -11.24 -11.59
N VAL A 47 -1.24 -11.38 -10.47
CA VAL A 47 -2.42 -10.56 -10.16
C VAL A 47 -2.32 -10.08 -8.72
N LEU A 48 -2.34 -8.76 -8.55
CA LEU A 48 -2.57 -8.09 -7.27
C LEU A 48 -3.88 -7.31 -7.38
N ASP A 49 -4.89 -7.71 -6.62
CA ASP A 49 -6.19 -7.06 -6.61
C ASP A 49 -6.46 -6.46 -5.23
N ILE A 50 -6.41 -5.14 -5.16
CA ILE A 50 -6.66 -4.36 -3.93
C ILE A 50 -7.80 -3.36 -4.12
N ASP A 51 -8.67 -3.58 -5.12
CA ASP A 51 -9.79 -2.68 -5.39
C ASP A 51 -10.83 -2.65 -4.26
N GLY A 52 -11.57 -1.54 -4.18
CA GLY A 52 -12.55 -1.32 -3.12
C GLY A 52 -11.94 -1.05 -1.75
N ASN A 53 -10.66 -0.68 -1.71
CA ASN A 53 -9.98 -0.14 -0.54
C ASN A 53 -9.90 1.40 -0.66
N PRO A 54 -9.99 2.16 0.45
CA PRO A 54 -9.87 3.63 0.44
C PRO A 54 -8.41 4.11 0.26
N LEU A 55 -7.75 3.68 -0.82
CA LEU A 55 -6.32 3.93 -1.05
C LEU A 55 -6.01 5.42 -1.24
N SER A 56 -5.02 5.93 -0.51
CA SER A 56 -4.50 7.29 -0.63
C SER A 56 -3.48 7.37 -1.76
N CYS A 57 -3.77 8.18 -2.77
CA CYS A 57 -2.87 8.43 -3.88
C CYS A 57 -1.84 9.53 -3.56
N SER A 58 -0.92 9.17 -2.66
CA SER A 58 0.12 10.04 -2.13
C SER A 58 1.52 9.49 -2.40
N CYS A 59 2.54 10.23 -1.95
CA CYS A 59 3.94 9.83 -2.11
C CYS A 59 4.28 8.47 -1.48
N GLY A 60 3.58 8.04 -0.42
CA GLY A 60 3.78 6.72 0.18
C GLY A 60 3.40 5.56 -0.76
N MET A 61 2.65 5.83 -1.82
CA MET A 61 2.15 4.85 -2.78
C MET A 61 2.79 4.98 -4.18
N ILE A 62 3.77 5.88 -4.34
CA ILE A 62 4.45 6.13 -5.61
C ILE A 62 5.12 4.87 -6.18
N TRP A 63 5.60 4.00 -5.30
CA TRP A 63 6.24 2.74 -5.65
C TRP A 63 5.27 1.79 -6.35
N LEU A 64 4.01 1.75 -5.90
CA LEU A 64 2.95 0.89 -6.42
C LEU A 64 2.52 1.38 -7.81
N ARG A 65 2.40 2.70 -8.02
CA ARG A 65 2.15 3.21 -9.38
C ARG A 65 3.26 2.78 -10.33
N GLY A 66 4.52 2.96 -9.94
CA GLY A 66 5.66 2.57 -10.76
C GLY A 66 5.72 1.06 -11.02
N TRP A 67 5.06 0.25 -10.19
CA TRP A 67 4.86 -1.17 -10.42
C TRP A 67 3.74 -1.45 -11.42
N LEU A 68 2.57 -0.85 -11.23
CA LEU A 68 1.40 -1.05 -12.09
C LEU A 68 1.61 -0.54 -13.51
N GLN A 69 2.42 0.49 -13.71
CA GLN A 69 2.81 0.98 -15.04
C GLN A 69 3.55 -0.07 -15.90
N GLN A 70 4.10 -1.13 -15.29
CA GLN A 70 4.79 -2.21 -16.00
C GLN A 70 3.82 -3.31 -16.44
N GLY A 71 2.59 -3.31 -15.93
CA GLY A 71 1.56 -4.31 -16.26
C GLY A 71 0.44 -3.74 -17.13
N SER A 72 -0.42 -4.63 -17.63
CA SER A 72 -1.59 -4.29 -18.46
C SER A 72 -2.86 -3.98 -17.64
N SER A 73 -2.78 -3.94 -16.31
CA SER A 73 -3.92 -3.63 -15.45
C SER A 73 -4.06 -2.13 -15.23
N GLU A 74 -5.28 -1.60 -15.26
CA GLU A 74 -5.56 -0.18 -14.96
C GLU A 74 -5.14 0.23 -13.54
N GLY A 75 -4.98 -0.77 -12.66
CA GLY A 75 -4.66 -0.58 -11.26
C GLY A 75 -5.90 -0.21 -10.44
N PRO A 76 -5.77 -0.13 -9.12
CA PRO A 76 -6.90 0.19 -8.27
C PRO A 76 -7.28 1.67 -8.35
N ARG A 77 -8.50 2.00 -7.94
CA ARG A 77 -8.91 3.40 -7.75
C ARG A 77 -8.43 3.94 -6.41
N CYS A 78 -8.09 5.22 -6.41
CA CYS A 78 -7.83 6.01 -5.21
C CYS A 78 -9.16 6.30 -4.48
N ALA A 79 -9.09 6.69 -3.21
CA ALA A 79 -10.24 7.08 -2.41
C ALA A 79 -11.01 8.29 -3.00
N ASP A 80 -10.32 9.17 -3.73
CA ASP A 80 -10.90 10.32 -4.43
C ASP A 80 -11.50 9.96 -5.81
N GLY A 81 -11.49 8.68 -6.19
CA GLY A 81 -12.02 8.16 -7.45
C GLY A 81 -11.03 8.21 -8.62
N THR A 82 -9.87 8.85 -8.47
CA THR A 82 -8.83 8.90 -9.51
C THR A 82 -8.21 7.52 -9.73
N LEU A 83 -7.69 7.28 -10.94
CA LEU A 83 -6.95 6.05 -11.23
C LEU A 83 -5.53 6.14 -10.69
N PHE A 84 -5.02 5.06 -10.09
CA PHE A 84 -3.64 5.03 -9.60
C PHE A 84 -2.61 5.41 -10.67
N ARG A 85 -2.87 5.01 -11.93
CA ARG A 85 -2.01 5.29 -13.08
C ARG A 85 -1.98 6.77 -13.46
N GLU A 86 -3.03 7.52 -13.14
CA GLU A 86 -3.17 8.96 -13.44
C GLU A 86 -2.59 9.87 -12.35
N MET A 87 -2.11 9.30 -11.24
CA MET A 87 -1.47 10.04 -10.17
C MET A 87 -0.32 10.91 -10.72
N ARG A 88 -0.48 12.23 -10.58
CA ARG A 88 0.42 13.26 -11.16
C ARG A 88 1.75 13.47 -10.42
N LEU A 89 1.98 12.78 -9.29
CA LEU A 89 3.19 12.91 -8.48
C LEU A 89 4.39 12.21 -9.16
N SER A 90 5.57 12.81 -9.25
CA SER A 90 6.78 12.09 -9.70
C SER A 90 7.57 11.54 -8.51
N ARG A 91 8.53 10.64 -8.78
CA ARG A 91 9.48 10.22 -7.73
C ARG A 91 10.30 11.39 -7.20
N GLN A 92 10.55 12.40 -8.03
CA GLN A 92 11.29 13.61 -7.65
C GLN A 92 10.46 14.48 -6.71
N ASP A 93 9.17 14.67 -7.00
CA ASP A 93 8.24 15.40 -6.13
C ASP A 93 8.14 14.77 -4.74
N CYS A 94 8.24 13.44 -4.68
CA CYS A 94 8.14 12.67 -3.45
C CYS A 94 9.45 12.52 -2.68
N ALA A 95 10.61 12.77 -3.30
CA ALA A 95 11.90 12.69 -2.62
C ALA A 95 12.09 13.81 -1.58
N GLN A 96 11.36 14.92 -1.73
CA GLN A 96 11.47 16.11 -0.88
C GLN A 96 10.62 16.04 0.40
N ARG A 97 9.67 15.09 0.48
CA ARG A 97 8.73 14.96 1.60
C ARG A 97 9.04 13.69 2.38
N ARG A 98 9.89 13.79 3.42
CA ARG A 98 10.05 12.72 4.41
C ARG A 98 8.69 12.47 5.08
N GLN A 99 8.17 11.28 4.81
CA GLN A 99 7.22 10.49 5.59
C GLN A 99 6.33 11.28 6.57
N VAL A 100 5.14 11.66 6.12
CA VAL A 100 4.03 11.80 7.06
C VAL A 100 3.55 10.39 7.33
N GLU A 101 3.78 9.91 8.55
CA GLU A 101 3.19 8.67 9.04
C GLU A 101 1.69 8.72 8.80
N SER A 102 1.22 7.63 8.26
CA SER A 102 -0.11 7.54 7.71
C SER A 102 -1.08 7.31 8.87
N PHE A 103 -1.56 8.41 9.44
CA PHE A 103 -2.64 8.41 10.42
C PHE A 103 -3.91 7.94 9.70
N HIS A 104 -4.39 6.75 10.06
CA HIS A 104 -5.57 6.12 9.46
C HIS A 104 -6.68 6.04 10.51
N PRO A 105 -7.61 7.01 10.52
CA PRO A 105 -8.73 7.00 11.48
C PRO A 105 -9.50 5.68 11.40
N GLY A 106 -9.68 5.00 12.53
CA GLY A 106 -10.37 3.70 12.60
C GLY A 106 -9.52 2.47 12.22
N CYS A 107 -8.21 2.68 12.08
CA CYS A 107 -7.20 1.67 11.82
C CYS A 107 -6.02 1.79 12.83
N GLU A 108 -6.31 2.34 14.01
CA GLU A 108 -5.41 2.34 15.16
C GLU A 108 -5.11 0.89 15.54
N ALA A 109 -4.08 0.30 14.94
CA ALA A 109 -3.29 -0.64 15.70
C ALA A 109 -2.79 0.18 16.89
N GLU A 110 -3.09 -0.26 18.12
CA GLU A 110 -2.58 0.37 19.33
C GLU A 110 -1.08 0.64 19.15
N MET A 111 -0.71 1.89 18.87
CA MET A 111 0.65 2.33 19.04
C MET A 111 0.82 2.36 20.54
N ILE A 112 1.44 1.31 21.09
CA ILE A 112 2.01 1.40 22.43
C ILE A 112 3.08 2.49 22.31
N ASP A 113 2.70 3.66 22.80
CA ASP A 113 3.54 4.80 23.08
C ASP A 113 4.75 4.29 23.87
N GLN A 114 5.94 4.25 23.25
CA GLN A 114 7.15 4.33 24.06
C GLN A 114 7.33 5.80 24.47
N VAL A 115 6.52 6.21 25.44
CA VAL A 115 6.94 7.23 26.39
C VAL A 115 8.10 6.63 27.20
N GLY A 116 9.29 7.19 27.02
CA GLY A 116 10.43 7.03 27.91
C GLY A 116 11.70 7.51 27.23
N GLY A 117 12.29 8.66 27.55
CA GLY A 117 11.98 9.63 28.59
C GLY A 117 12.96 10.79 28.45
N SER A 118 12.61 11.91 29.07
CA SER A 118 13.51 13.03 29.29
C SER A 118 14.73 12.58 30.11
N SER A 119 15.93 12.86 29.62
CA SER A 119 17.12 13.27 30.37
C SER A 119 18.14 13.85 29.39
#